data_AF-A0AAE4EUA8-F1
#
_entry.id   AF-A0AAE4EUA8-F1
#
_cell.length_a   1.000
_cell.length_b   1.000
_cell.length_c   1.000
_cell.angle_alpha   90.00
_cell.angle_beta   90.00
_cell.angle_gamma   90.00
#
_symmetry.space_group_name_H-M   'P 1'
#
loop_
_entity.id
_entity.type
_entity.pdbx_description
1 polymer ?
#
loop_
_entity_poly.entity_id
_entity_poly.type
_entity_poly.pdbx_seq_one_letter_code
_entity_poly.pdbx_strand_id
1 'polypeptide(L)'
;MGSSDAVRFRPKEVGEALETLESLRVEGLNTSKLAREGLRALLPEVTKAEEKLAVWNQFRAGEISEDAARVLLGDEFETMQAEAEQMEAAVADDTSDLVQ
;
A
#
# COMPACT_ATOMS: atom_id res chain seq x y z
N MET A 1 -6.45 21.01 10.28
CA MET A 1 -7.18 19.83 10.81
C MET A 1 -7.68 19.07 9.60
N GLY A 2 -6.98 17.98 9.23
CA GLY A 2 -7.32 17.20 8.04
C GLY A 2 -8.61 16.44 8.27
N SER A 3 -9.64 16.74 7.48
CA SER A 3 -10.80 15.88 7.39
C SER A 3 -10.35 14.64 6.63
N SER A 4 -10.16 13.52 7.34
CA SER A 4 -10.12 12.22 6.69
C SER A 4 -11.51 12.02 6.10
N ASP A 5 -11.65 12.34 4.83
CA ASP A 5 -12.92 12.23 4.12
C ASP A 5 -13.23 10.74 4.06
N ALA A 6 -14.15 10.31 4.93
CA ALA A 6 -14.55 8.92 5.01
C ALA A 6 -15.14 8.54 3.66
N VAL A 7 -14.43 7.72 2.89
CA VAL A 7 -14.87 7.35 1.55
C VAL A 7 -16.23 6.66 1.66
N ARG A 8 -17.29 7.36 1.25
CA ARG A 8 -18.66 6.82 1.24
C ARG A 8 -18.86 6.01 -0.03
N PHE A 9 -18.37 4.78 -0.02
CA PHE A 9 -18.71 3.80 -1.06
C PHE A 9 -20.11 3.25 -0.80
N ARG A 10 -21.10 3.57 -1.64
CA ARG A 10 -22.29 2.72 -1.82
C ARG A 10 -22.76 2.71 -3.29
N PRO A 11 -22.08 1.99 -4.20
CA PRO A 11 -22.78 1.40 -5.34
C PRO A 11 -23.93 0.53 -4.80
N LYS A 12 -25.11 0.60 -5.41
CA LYS A 12 -26.33 -0.05 -4.91
C LYS A 12 -26.11 -1.54 -4.67
N GLU A 13 -25.38 -2.19 -5.57
CA GLU A 13 -25.09 -3.63 -5.57
C GLU A 13 -24.18 -4.05 -4.40
N VAL A 14 -23.18 -3.23 -4.06
CA VAL A 14 -22.29 -3.51 -2.92
C VAL A 14 -23.03 -3.34 -1.59
N GLY A 15 -23.93 -2.35 -1.52
CA GLY A 15 -24.82 -2.17 -0.38
C GLY A 15 -25.73 -3.38 -0.16
N GLU A 16 -26.41 -3.83 -1.21
CA GLU A 16 -27.27 -5.02 -1.17
C GLU A 16 -26.49 -6.29 -0.76
N ALA A 17 -25.26 -6.45 -1.25
CA ALA A 17 -24.40 -7.58 -0.87
C ALA A 17 -24.01 -7.53 0.62
N LEU A 18 -23.67 -6.35 1.16
CA LEU A 18 -23.35 -6.17 2.57
C LEU A 18 -24.57 -6.44 3.46
N GLU A 19 -25.74 -5.90 3.11
CA GLU A 19 -26.99 -6.11 3.85
C GLU A 19 -27.41 -7.58 3.82
N THR A 20 -27.28 -8.24 2.66
CA THR A 20 -27.54 -9.68 2.54
C THR A 20 -26.63 -10.47 3.47
N LEU A 21 -25.31 -10.19 3.45
CA LEU A 21 -24.35 -10.91 4.28
C LEU A 21 -24.56 -10.65 5.78
N GLU A 22 -24.90 -9.40 6.14
CA GLU A 22 -25.22 -9.01 7.51
C GLU A 22 -26.48 -9.73 8.02
N SER A 23 -27.51 -9.88 7.17
CA SER A 23 -28.72 -10.64 7.54
C SER A 23 -28.46 -12.13 7.83
N LEU A 24 -27.39 -12.69 7.25
CA LEU A 24 -26.97 -14.09 7.45
C LEU A 24 -26.04 -14.27 8.65
N ARG A 25 -25.45 -13.19 9.18
CA ARG A 25 -24.41 -13.25 10.23
C ARG A 25 -24.96 -12.92 11.60
N VAL A 26 -24.94 -13.91 12.49
CA VAL A 26 -25.39 -13.76 13.88
C VAL A 26 -24.52 -12.77 14.67
N GLU A 27 -23.21 -12.72 14.38
CA GLU A 27 -22.24 -11.89 15.11
C GLU A 27 -22.11 -10.46 14.56
N GLY A 28 -22.86 -10.11 13.51
CA GLY A 28 -22.73 -8.84 12.79
C GLY A 28 -21.52 -8.78 11.85
N LEU A 29 -21.46 -7.70 11.06
CA LEU A 29 -20.44 -7.50 10.03
C LEU A 29 -19.56 -6.28 10.34
N ASN A 30 -18.24 -6.47 10.45
CA ASN A 30 -17.32 -5.35 10.59
C ASN A 30 -16.99 -4.74 9.20
N THR A 31 -17.91 -3.93 8.71
CA THR A 31 -17.82 -3.25 7.40
C THR A 31 -16.61 -2.34 7.30
N SER A 32 -16.19 -1.69 8.39
CA SER A 32 -14.99 -0.85 8.39
C SER A 32 -13.71 -1.66 8.20
N LYS A 33 -13.62 -2.86 8.79
CA LYS A 33 -12.51 -3.78 8.54
C LYS A 33 -12.52 -4.23 7.07
N LEU A 34 -13.68 -4.64 6.56
CA LEU A 34 -13.82 -5.02 5.14
C LEU A 34 -13.39 -3.91 4.18
N ALA A 35 -13.80 -2.67 4.45
CA ALA A 35 -13.39 -1.52 3.64
C ALA A 35 -11.87 -1.31 3.65
N ARG A 36 -11.24 -1.39 4.83
CA ARG A 36 -9.77 -1.25 4.94
C ARG A 36 -9.02 -2.37 4.25
N GLU A 37 -9.41 -3.62 4.47
CA GLU A 37 -8.77 -4.77 3.82
C GLU A 37 -9.02 -4.77 2.30
N GLY A 38 -10.21 -4.37 1.86
CA GLY A 38 -10.53 -4.22 0.44
C GLY A 38 -9.67 -3.16 -0.24
N LEU A 39 -9.48 -2.00 0.41
CA LEU A 39 -8.56 -0.97 -0.10
C LEU A 39 -7.11 -1.48 -0.15
N ARG A 40 -6.64 -2.16 0.90
CA ARG A 40 -5.29 -2.76 0.92
C ARG A 40 -5.06 -3.78 -0.18
N ALA A 41 -6.10 -4.56 -0.52
CA ALA A 41 -6.01 -5.54 -1.60
C ALA A 41 -6.04 -4.89 -3.00
N LEU A 42 -6.82 -3.82 -3.18
CA LEU A 42 -7.04 -3.23 -4.50
C LEU A 42 -6.04 -2.13 -4.87
N LEU A 43 -5.48 -1.40 -3.89
CA LEU A 43 -4.55 -0.31 -4.16
C LEU A 43 -3.30 -0.76 -4.95
N PRO A 44 -2.64 -1.89 -4.65
CA PRO A 44 -1.53 -2.39 -5.46
C PRO A 44 -1.91 -2.71 -6.90
N GLU A 45 -3.11 -3.24 -7.11
CA GLU A 45 -3.63 -3.64 -8.44
C GLU A 45 -3.95 -2.44 -9.33
N VAL A 46 -4.42 -1.34 -8.74
CA VAL A 46 -4.79 -0.12 -9.50
C VAL A 46 -3.65 0.87 -9.64
N THR A 47 -2.57 0.73 -8.84
CA THR A 47 -1.39 1.59 -8.93
C THR A 47 -0.57 1.20 -10.16
N LYS A 48 -0.43 2.11 -11.11
CA LYS A 48 0.28 1.86 -12.37
C LYS A 48 1.78 1.87 -12.18
N ALA A 49 2.53 1.22 -13.07
CA ALA A 49 3.99 1.15 -13.01
C ALA A 49 4.69 2.52 -12.82
N GLU A 50 4.25 3.56 -13.54
CA GLU A 50 4.80 4.92 -13.38
C GLU A 50 4.53 5.51 -11.98
N GLU A 51 3.34 5.24 -11.43
CA GLU A 51 2.93 5.69 -10.10
C GLU A 51 3.70 4.92 -9.02
N LYS A 52 3.96 3.63 -9.23
CA LYS A 52 4.78 2.81 -8.31
C LYS A 52 6.18 3.37 -8.14
N LEU A 53 6.82 3.80 -9.23
CA LEU A 53 8.13 4.46 -9.15
C LEU A 53 8.05 5.78 -8.36
N ALA A 54 7.00 6.58 -8.58
CA ALA A 54 6.79 7.81 -7.81
C ALA A 54 6.58 7.53 -6.31
N VAL A 55 5.80 6.50 -5.97
CA VAL A 55 5.58 6.05 -4.58
C VAL A 55 6.90 5.60 -3.94
N TRP A 56 7.71 4.82 -4.65
CA TRP A 56 9.03 4.41 -4.18
C TRP A 56 9.93 5.60 -3.86
N ASN A 57 9.98 6.60 -4.75
CA ASN A 57 10.79 7.79 -4.54
C ASN A 57 10.30 8.61 -3.33
N GLN A 58 8.99 8.77 -3.15
CA GLN A 58 8.41 9.46 -1.98
C GLN A 58 8.73 8.71 -0.67
N PHE A 59 8.67 7.38 -0.69
CA PHE A 59 9.08 6.56 0.45
C PHE A 59 10.55 6.77 0.81
N ARG A 60 11.44 6.69 -0.20
CA ARG A 60 12.89 6.91 -0.03
C ARG A 60 13.23 8.33 0.44
N ALA A 61 12.41 9.32 0.10
CA ALA A 61 12.52 10.69 0.58
C ALA A 61 11.92 10.92 1.99
N GLY A 62 11.28 9.90 2.58
CA GLY A 62 10.61 10.00 3.88
C GLY A 62 9.31 10.80 3.85
N GLU A 63 8.75 11.04 2.67
CA GLU A 63 7.51 11.81 2.47
C GLU A 63 6.26 10.98 2.80
N ILE A 64 6.36 9.66 2.67
CA ILE A 64 5.33 8.71 3.07
C ILE A 64 5.92 7.64 3.99
N SER A 65 5.08 7.06 4.84
CA SER A 65 5.51 5.94 5.70
C SER A 65 5.72 4.67 4.88
N GLU A 66 6.53 3.76 5.42
CA GLU A 66 6.69 2.40 4.89
C GLU A 66 5.34 1.69 4.75
N ASP A 67 4.46 1.78 5.76
CA ASP A 67 3.12 1.19 5.71
C ASP A 67 2.29 1.71 4.53
N ALA A 68 2.37 3.02 4.23
CA ALA A 68 1.67 3.60 3.09
C ALA A 68 2.27 3.12 1.76
N ALA A 69 3.60 3.02 1.68
CA ALA A 69 4.30 2.49 0.52
C ALA A 69 3.95 1.01 0.26
N ARG A 70 3.98 0.16 1.30
CA ARG A 70 3.57 -1.25 1.25
C ARG A 70 2.13 -1.41 0.77
N VAL A 71 1.21 -0.55 1.23
CA VAL A 71 -0.20 -0.60 0.77
C VAL A 71 -0.35 -0.24 -0.71
N LEU A 72 0.49 0.64 -1.25
CA LEU A 72 0.42 1.07 -2.66
C LEU A 72 1.22 0.18 -3.61
N LEU A 73 2.32 -0.41 -3.14
CA LEU A 73 3.23 -1.23 -3.94
C LEU A 73 2.96 -2.73 -3.82
N GLY A 74 2.32 -3.17 -2.73
CA GLY A 74 2.13 -4.59 -2.45
C GLY A 74 3.47 -5.34 -2.35
N ASP A 75 3.54 -6.53 -2.94
CA ASP A 75 4.74 -7.37 -2.95
C ASP A 75 5.93 -6.71 -3.68
N GLU A 76 5.67 -5.74 -4.57
CA GLU A 76 6.73 -5.02 -5.31
C GLU A 76 7.58 -4.16 -4.38
N PHE A 77 7.06 -3.76 -3.21
CA PHE A 77 7.83 -3.05 -2.19
C PHE A 77 9.07 -3.83 -1.77
N GLU A 78 8.92 -5.12 -1.49
CA GLU A 78 10.01 -5.98 -1.02
C GLU A 78 11.06 -6.18 -2.12
N THR A 79 10.62 -6.32 -3.38
CA THR A 79 11.52 -6.39 -4.54
C THR A 79 12.33 -5.11 -4.69
N MET A 80 11.67 -3.95 -4.68
CA MET A 80 12.34 -2.65 -4.80
C MET A 80 13.30 -2.38 -3.64
N GLN A 81 12.93 -2.80 -2.43
CA GLN A 81 13.79 -2.69 -1.25
C GLN A 81 15.03 -3.56 -1.37
N ALA A 82 14.87 -4.83 -1.73
CA ALA A 82 16.00 -5.74 -1.93
C ALA A 82 16.95 -5.27 -3.05
N GLU A 83 16.41 -4.69 -4.13
CA GLU A 83 17.21 -4.10 -5.21
C GLU A 83 17.99 -2.86 -4.74
N ALA A 84 17.35 -1.98 -3.98
CA ALA A 84 18.00 -0.79 -3.44
C ALA A 84 19.12 -1.13 -2.44
N GLU A 85 18.89 -2.09 -1.56
CA GLU A 85 19.90 -2.57 -0.60
C GLU A 85 21.12 -3.18 -1.32
N GLN A 86 20.91 -3.93 -2.40
CA GLN A 86 22.01 -4.47 -3.22
C GLN A 86 22.82 -3.36 -3.90
N MET A 87 22.16 -2.34 -4.45
CA MET A 87 22.84 -1.20 -5.06
C MET A 87 23.65 -0.41 -4.02
N GLU A 88 23.08 -0.16 -2.85
CA GLU A 88 23.78 0.53 -1.75
C GLU A 88 25.00 -0.25 -1.26
N ALA A 89 24.88 -1.57 -1.11
CA ALA A 89 25.98 -2.43 -0.73
C ALA A 89 27.13 -2.40 -1.76
N ALA A 90 26.82 -2.43 -3.05
CA ALA A 90 27.81 -2.36 -4.11
C ALA A 90 28.56 -1.01 -4.15
N VAL A 91 27.85 0.11 -3.95
CA VAL A 91 28.48 1.44 -3.88
C VAL A 91 29.37 1.60 -2.65
N ALA A 92 28.97 1.02 -1.52
CA ALA A 92 29.78 1.02 -0.30
C ALA A 92 31.10 0.24 -0.48
N ASP A 93 31.07 -0.88 -1.23
CA ASP A 93 32.25 -1.69 -1.55
C ASP A 93 33.22 -0.92 -2.47
N ASP A 94 32.72 -0.35 -3.57
CA ASP A 94 33.53 0.43 -4.53
C ASP A 94 34.18 1.69 -3.90
N THR A 95 33.54 2.30 -2.90
CA THR A 95 34.09 3.47 -2.19
C THR A 95 35.07 3.10 -1.08
N SER A 96 35.00 1.88 -0.54
CA SER A 96 35.97 1.34 0.43
C SER A 96 37.35 1.12 -0.21
N ASP A 97 37.40 0.73 -1.48
CA ASP A 97 38.65 0.51 -2.22
C ASP A 97 39.37 1.80 -2.66
N LEU A 98 38.71 2.96 -2.59
CA LEU A 98 39.27 4.26 -2.96
C LEU A 98 39.91 5.03 -1.78
N VAL A 99 39.77 4.53 -0.56
CA VAL A 99 40.40 5.07 0.66
C VAL A 99 41.39 4.06 1.24
N GLN A 100 42.46 3.77 0.50
CA GLN A 100 43.68 3.13 1.02
C GLN A 100 44.92 3.99 0.76
#